data_AF-A0A9P9LE97-F1
#
_entry.id   AF-A0A9P9LE97-F1
#
_cell.length_a   1.000
_cell.length_b   1.000
_cell.length_c   1.000
_cell.angle_alpha   90.00
_cell.angle_beta   90.00
_cell.angle_gamma   90.00
#
_symmetry.space_group_name_H-M   'P 1'
#
loop_
_entity.id
_entity.type
_entity.pdbx_description
1 polymer ?
#
loop_
_entity_poly.entity_id
_entity_poly.type
_entity_poly.pdbx_seq_one_letter_code
_entity_poly.pdbx_strand_id
1 'polypeptide(L)'
;KLDEQEWKTLDQMNHMLSLLKETTKSLEVSIVSISNGLPAMDFLLSRFEDGRIQYQNDTIMAPLYQNGWEKLSKYYELTYVSPAYTASLVLHPGFKWEYINECWDPSWL
;
A
#
# COMPACT_ATOMS: atom_id res chain seq x y z
N LYS A 1 -16.40 28.04 -12.87
CA LYS A 1 -14.98 27.92 -13.28
C LYS A 1 -14.24 27.48 -12.03
N LEU A 2 -13.49 26.38 -12.06
CA LEU A 2 -12.64 26.00 -10.93
C LEU A 2 -11.55 27.05 -10.74
N ASP A 3 -11.25 27.35 -9.48
CA ASP A 3 -10.15 28.21 -9.08
C ASP A 3 -8.80 27.53 -9.33
N GLU A 4 -7.72 28.30 -9.43
CA GLU A 4 -6.37 27.82 -9.70
C GLU A 4 -5.87 26.87 -8.58
N GLN A 5 -6.33 27.11 -7.34
CA GLN A 5 -6.07 26.22 -6.20
C GLN A 5 -6.80 24.87 -6.34
N GLU A 6 -8.05 24.88 -6.80
CA GLU A 6 -8.82 23.63 -6.99
C GLU A 6 -8.23 22.75 -8.10
N TRP A 7 -7.68 23.37 -9.14
CA TRP A 7 -6.94 22.66 -10.19
C TRP A 7 -5.66 22.01 -9.67
N LYS A 8 -4.93 22.70 -8.78
CA LYS A 8 -3.72 22.16 -8.16
C LYS A 8 -4.03 20.97 -7.25
N THR A 9 -5.11 21.05 -6.48
CA THR A 9 -5.62 19.95 -5.66
C THR A 9 -6.02 18.75 -6.53
N LEU A 10 -6.73 18.98 -7.65
CA LEU A 10 -7.08 17.91 -8.58
C LEU A 10 -5.87 17.23 -9.21
N ASP A 11 -4.84 18.01 -9.58
CA ASP A 11 -3.61 17.46 -10.15
C ASP A 11 -2.87 16.56 -9.15
N GLN A 12 -2.79 16.99 -7.89
CA GLN A 12 -2.22 16.20 -6.79
C GLN A 12 -3.01 14.90 -6.54
N MET A 13 -4.36 14.96 -6.56
CA MET A 13 -5.19 13.75 -6.45
C MET A 13 -4.95 12.82 -7.64
N ASN A 14 -4.87 13.37 -8.85
CA ASN A 14 -4.65 12.61 -10.06
C ASN A 14 -3.27 11.92 -10.06
N HIS A 15 -2.25 12.57 -9.51
CA HIS A 15 -0.92 11.99 -9.34
C HIS A 15 -0.97 10.74 -8.43
N MET A 16 -1.66 10.83 -7.30
CA MET A 16 -1.87 9.69 -6.41
C MET A 16 -2.69 8.57 -7.03
N LEU A 17 -3.75 8.90 -7.77
CA LEU A 17 -4.56 7.90 -8.47
C LEU A 17 -3.77 7.22 -9.60
N SER A 18 -2.87 7.94 -10.25
CA SER A 18 -1.98 7.40 -11.27
C SER A 18 -0.97 6.42 -10.66
N LEU A 19 -0.38 6.77 -9.50
CA LEU A 19 0.50 5.88 -8.74
C LEU A 19 -0.22 4.56 -8.35
N LEU A 20 -1.45 4.67 -7.86
CA LEU A 20 -2.27 3.49 -7.55
C LEU A 20 -2.48 2.64 -8.81
N LYS A 21 -2.92 3.26 -9.91
CA LYS A 21 -3.17 2.58 -11.19
C LYS A 21 -1.94 1.86 -11.73
N GLU A 22 -0.77 2.49 -11.70
CA GLU A 22 0.49 1.88 -12.14
C GLU A 22 0.85 0.69 -11.28
N THR A 23 0.70 0.82 -9.96
CA THR A 23 0.96 -0.26 -9.02
C THR A 23 0.04 -1.44 -9.29
N THR A 24 -1.28 -1.22 -9.39
CA THR A 24 -2.25 -2.30 -9.66
C THR A 24 -2.00 -2.97 -11.02
N LYS A 25 -1.68 -2.18 -12.05
CA LYS A 25 -1.32 -2.71 -13.37
C LYS A 25 -0.05 -3.57 -13.31
N SER A 26 0.89 -3.23 -12.45
CA SER A 26 2.08 -4.06 -12.21
C SER A 26 1.75 -5.36 -11.47
N LEU A 27 0.73 -5.38 -10.60
CA LEU A 27 0.24 -6.62 -9.98
C LEU A 27 -0.46 -7.53 -10.99
N GLU A 28 -1.24 -6.96 -11.92
CA GLU A 28 -1.97 -7.72 -12.96
C GLU A 28 -1.05 -8.57 -13.84
N VAL A 29 0.22 -8.18 -13.97
CA VAL A 29 1.20 -8.84 -14.85
C VAL A 29 1.85 -10.07 -14.20
N SER A 30 1.78 -10.27 -12.88
CA SER A 30 2.52 -11.32 -12.19
C SER A 30 1.69 -12.57 -11.87
N ILE A 31 2.15 -13.71 -12.38
CA ILE A 31 1.67 -15.08 -12.15
C ILE A 31 1.79 -15.49 -10.67
N VAL A 32 2.38 -14.64 -9.81
CA VAL A 32 2.51 -14.84 -8.36
C VAL A 32 1.78 -13.72 -7.58
N SER A 33 0.53 -13.46 -7.95
CA SER A 33 -0.27 -12.32 -7.46
C SER A 33 -0.41 -12.25 -5.93
N ILE A 34 -0.24 -13.39 -5.25
CA ILE A 34 -0.32 -13.50 -3.78
C ILE A 34 1.01 -13.10 -3.12
N SER A 35 2.17 -13.49 -3.67
CA SER A 35 3.48 -13.14 -3.08
C SER A 35 3.89 -11.70 -3.37
N ASN A 36 3.46 -11.14 -4.50
CA ASN A 36 3.79 -9.77 -4.90
C ASN A 36 2.77 -8.73 -4.39
N GLY A 37 1.62 -9.18 -3.88
CA GLY A 37 0.59 -8.30 -3.32
C GLY A 37 1.09 -7.55 -2.07
N LEU A 38 1.81 -8.23 -1.18
CA LEU A 38 2.33 -7.64 0.06
C LEU A 38 3.41 -6.58 -0.19
N PRO A 39 4.48 -6.84 -0.99
CA PRO A 39 5.46 -5.81 -1.33
C PRO A 39 4.85 -4.57 -2.01
N ALA A 40 3.80 -4.76 -2.81
CA ALA A 40 3.11 -3.64 -3.44
C ALA A 40 2.22 -2.87 -2.47
N MET A 41 1.58 -3.55 -1.51
CA MET A 41 0.88 -2.88 -0.41
C MET A 41 1.84 -2.12 0.50
N ASP A 42 3.02 -2.68 0.82
CA ASP A 42 4.08 -2.01 1.59
C ASP A 42 4.56 -0.74 0.86
N PHE A 43 4.79 -0.84 -0.46
CA PHE A 43 5.13 0.31 -1.30
C PHE A 43 4.04 1.38 -1.25
N LEU A 44 2.76 1.01 -1.43
CA LEU A 44 1.66 1.97 -1.40
C LEU A 44 1.50 2.61 0.00
N LEU A 45 1.62 1.83 1.08
CA LEU A 45 1.55 2.35 2.46
C LEU A 45 2.64 3.40 2.71
N SER A 46 3.88 3.14 2.30
CA SER A 46 4.97 4.11 2.40
C SER A 46 4.64 5.41 1.67
N ARG A 47 4.00 5.34 0.50
CA ARG A 47 3.65 6.53 -0.30
C ARG A 47 2.48 7.32 0.31
N PHE A 48 1.55 6.63 0.97
CA PHE A 48 0.50 7.28 1.76
C PHE A 48 1.07 7.96 3.01
N GLU A 49 2.05 7.34 3.67
CA GLU A 49 2.76 7.92 4.83
C GLU A 49 3.51 9.20 4.43
N ASP A 50 4.28 9.16 3.33
CA ASP A 50 4.98 10.31 2.76
C ASP A 50 4.01 11.47 2.45
N GLY A 51 2.88 11.13 1.83
CA GLY A 51 1.82 12.09 1.51
C GLY A 51 1.18 12.69 2.75
N ARG A 52 0.98 11.90 3.81
CA ARG A 52 0.45 12.39 5.08
C ARG A 52 1.39 13.42 5.73
N ILE A 53 2.70 13.17 5.70
CA ILE A 53 3.71 14.11 6.22
C ILE A 53 3.76 15.38 5.36
N GLN A 54 3.77 15.22 4.03
CA GLN A 54 3.88 16.34 3.08
C GLN A 54 2.66 17.27 3.13
N TYR A 55 1.46 16.71 3.32
CA TYR A 55 0.20 17.44 3.25
C TYR A 55 -0.49 17.62 4.61
N GLN A 56 0.23 17.45 5.73
CA GLN A 56 -0.37 17.52 7.08
C GLN A 56 -1.12 18.84 7.38
N ASN A 57 -0.70 19.93 6.73
CA ASN A 57 -1.26 21.27 6.91
C ASN A 57 -2.34 21.61 5.88
N ASP A 58 -2.64 20.71 4.95
CA ASP A 58 -3.63 20.91 3.88
C ASP A 58 -4.98 20.34 4.30
N THR A 59 -6.00 21.20 4.40
CA THR A 59 -7.34 20.85 4.87
C THR A 59 -8.07 19.84 3.98
N ILE A 60 -7.71 19.73 2.70
CA ILE A 60 -8.36 18.82 1.73
C ILE A 60 -7.53 17.56 1.53
N MET A 61 -6.21 17.71 1.40
CA MET A 61 -5.32 16.56 1.15
C MET A 61 -5.08 15.71 2.40
N ALA A 62 -4.89 16.32 3.58
CA ALA A 62 -4.65 15.57 4.81
C ALA A 62 -5.70 14.46 5.08
N PRO A 63 -7.02 14.74 5.04
CA PRO A 63 -8.01 13.69 5.25
C PRO A 63 -8.03 12.65 4.11
N LEU A 64 -7.68 13.02 2.88
CA LEU A 64 -7.64 12.08 1.76
C LEU A 64 -6.52 11.04 1.94
N TYR A 65 -5.31 11.49 2.30
CA TYR A 65 -4.20 10.59 2.60
C TYR A 65 -4.46 9.74 3.84
N GLN A 66 -5.03 10.33 4.90
CA GLN A 66 -5.37 9.58 6.12
C GLN A 66 -6.41 8.47 5.85
N ASN A 67 -7.49 8.78 5.14
CA ASN A 67 -8.51 7.76 4.79
C ASN A 67 -7.93 6.68 3.87
N GLY A 68 -7.07 7.05 2.91
CA GLY A 68 -6.41 6.10 2.03
C GLY A 68 -5.49 5.15 2.80
N TRP A 69 -4.69 5.69 3.71
CA TRP A 69 -3.79 4.94 4.58
C TRP A 69 -4.56 3.99 5.50
N GLU A 70 -5.58 4.46 6.21
CA GLU A 70 -6.39 3.61 7.11
C GLU A 70 -7.04 2.45 6.37
N LYS A 71 -7.56 2.73 5.17
CA LYS A 71 -8.21 1.70 4.35
C LYS A 71 -7.19 0.66 3.88
N LEU A 72 -6.02 1.10 3.42
CA LEU A 72 -4.96 0.19 2.97
C LEU A 72 -4.39 -0.63 4.13
N SER A 73 -4.14 0.00 5.29
CA SER A 73 -3.69 -0.68 6.52
C SER A 73 -4.67 -1.76 6.95
N LYS A 74 -5.97 -1.48 6.92
CA LYS A 74 -7.00 -2.47 7.23
C LYS A 74 -6.96 -3.68 6.27
N TYR A 75 -6.79 -3.44 4.97
CA TYR A 75 -6.68 -4.55 4.01
C TYR A 75 -5.35 -5.32 4.17
N TYR A 76 -4.29 -4.63 4.57
CA TYR A 76 -3.01 -5.24 4.91
C TYR A 76 -3.16 -6.19 6.10
N GLU A 77 -3.73 -5.73 7.22
CA GLU A 77 -4.01 -6.56 8.40
C GLU A 77 -4.85 -7.81 8.07
N LEU A 78 -5.88 -7.67 7.23
CA LEU A 78 -6.71 -8.79 6.79
C LEU A 78 -5.96 -9.81 5.92
N THR A 79 -4.88 -9.38 5.26
CA THR A 79 -4.03 -10.26 4.45
C THR A 79 -3.24 -11.23 5.33
N TYR A 80 -2.82 -10.80 6.52
CA TYR A 80 -2.15 -11.66 7.53
C TYR A 80 -3.10 -12.67 8.19
N VAL A 81 -4.41 -12.40 8.23
CA VAL A 81 -5.40 -13.31 8.81
C VAL A 81 -5.70 -14.50 7.88
N SER A 82 -5.32 -14.43 6.60
CA SER A 82 -5.54 -15.53 5.65
C SER A 82 -4.35 -16.49 5.60
N PRO A 83 -4.50 -17.76 6.03
CA PRO A 83 -3.42 -18.75 5.99
C PRO A 83 -2.84 -18.98 4.58
N ALA A 84 -3.62 -18.66 3.53
CA ALA A 84 -3.21 -18.78 2.14
C ALA A 84 -2.09 -17.79 1.76
N TYR A 85 -2.12 -16.57 2.31
CA TYR A 85 -1.07 -15.56 2.08
C TYR A 85 0.21 -15.90 2.82
N THR A 86 0.09 -16.33 4.09
CA THR A 86 1.20 -16.82 4.92
C THR A 86 1.92 -18.00 4.24
N ALA A 87 1.16 -18.99 3.75
CA ALA A 87 1.72 -20.14 3.05
C ALA A 87 2.40 -19.73 1.73
N SER A 88 1.82 -18.80 0.97
CA SER A 88 2.42 -18.29 -0.27
C SER A 88 3.76 -17.58 -0.02
N LEU A 89 3.92 -16.87 1.09
CA LEU A 89 5.18 -16.19 1.42
C LEU A 89 6.27 -17.21 1.78
N VAL A 90 5.91 -18.21 2.59
CA VAL A 90 6.81 -19.31 3.01
C VAL A 90 7.24 -20.18 1.82
N LEU A 91 6.33 -20.42 0.87
CA LEU A 91 6.59 -21.27 -0.30
C LEU A 91 7.32 -20.54 -1.43
N HIS A 92 7.55 -19.23 -1.33
CA HIS A 92 8.22 -18.47 -2.37
C HIS A 92 9.75 -18.61 -2.26
N PRO A 93 10.44 -19.24 -3.24
CA PRO A 93 11.88 -19.55 -3.14
C PRO A 93 12.79 -18.31 -3.14
N GLY A 94 12.24 -17.12 -3.41
CA GLY A 94 12.96 -15.85 -3.40
C GLY A 94 12.91 -15.07 -2.08
N PHE A 95 12.05 -15.45 -1.12
CA PHE A 95 12.01 -14.81 0.20
C PHE A 95 12.86 -15.63 1.17
N LYS A 96 13.92 -15.02 1.72
CA LYS A 96 14.76 -15.66 2.74
C LYS A 96 13.99 -15.76 4.05
N TRP A 97 14.17 -16.88 4.75
CA TRP A 97 13.64 -17.16 6.09
C TRP A 97 13.89 -16.02 7.11
N GLU A 98 14.91 -15.20 6.87
CA GLU A 98 15.25 -14.00 7.64
C GLU A 98 14.10 -12.98 7.67
N TYR A 99 13.36 -12.77 6.56
CA TYR A 99 12.25 -11.81 6.51
C TYR A 99 11.04 -12.27 7.35
N ILE A 100 10.80 -13.58 7.37
CA ILE A 100 9.78 -14.21 8.21
C ILE A 100 10.13 -14.01 9.69
N ASN A 101 11.41 -14.17 10.05
CA ASN A 101 11.85 -14.09 11.43
C ASN A 101 11.94 -12.64 11.98
N GLU A 102 12.17 -11.66 11.11
CA GLU A 102 12.17 -10.23 11.49
C GLU A 102 10.76 -9.63 11.54
N CYS A 103 9.83 -10.12 10.71
CA CYS A 103 8.51 -9.51 10.55
C CYS A 103 7.39 -10.24 11.31
N TRP A 104 7.56 -11.51 11.70
CA TRP A 104 6.52 -12.30 12.37
C TRP A 104 6.80 -12.49 13.86
N ASP A 105 5.74 -12.44 14.67
CA ASP A 105 5.79 -12.76 16.09
C ASP A 105 6.04 -14.27 16.27
N PRO A 106 6.97 -14.71 17.14
CA PRO A 106 7.27 -16.13 17.35
C PRO A 106 6.07 -16.98 17.76
N SER A 107 5.01 -16.36 18.28
CA SER A 107 3.76 -17.05 18.66
C SER A 107 2.91 -17.52 17.47
N TRP A 108 3.28 -17.13 16.24
CA TRP A 108 2.55 -17.47 15.00
C TRP A 108 3.22 -18.57 14.16
N LEU A 109 4.40 -19.04 14.58
CA LEU A 109 5.07 -20.23 14.05
C LEU A 109 4.60 -21.50 14.78
#